data_AF-A0A7R8XBJ1-F1
#
_entry.id   AF-A0A7R8XBJ1-F1
#
_cell.length_a   1.000
_cell.length_b   1.000
_cell.length_c   1.000
_cell.angle_alpha   90.00
_cell.angle_beta   90.00
_cell.angle_gamma   90.00
#
_symmetry.space_group_name_H-M   'P 1'
#
loop_
_entity.id
_entity.type
_entity.pdbx_description
1 polymer ?
#
loop_
_entity_poly.entity_id
_entity_poly.type
_entity_poly.pdbx_seq_one_letter_code
_entity_poly.pdbx_strand_id
1 'polypeptide(L)'
;MGLNETCLSAVTRSDESLLGACTPSDSVFFFKTHKTASSSVQNIVYRYGYGRGLAFLLPDGAGHPTNYFGHPRPFDPSMVLEQYSMGRDVYDAYAEHARLNVSGFKAVVNPDAVWFTVLRDPAEAFDSMYHYHGISNK
;
A
#
# COMPACT_ATOMS: atom_id res chain seq x y z
N MET A 1 27.24 -19.63 9.06
CA MET A 1 27.30 -18.51 10.04
C MET A 1 27.62 -17.25 9.28
N GLY A 2 26.77 -16.23 9.37
CA GLY A 2 26.97 -14.92 8.72
C GLY A 2 25.71 -14.37 8.08
N LEU A 3 24.65 -14.16 8.86
CA LEU A 3 23.55 -13.28 8.46
C LEU A 3 24.06 -11.85 8.59
N ASN A 4 24.16 -11.13 7.48
CA ASN A 4 24.45 -9.69 7.51
C ASN A 4 23.14 -8.97 7.84
N GLU A 5 22.91 -8.76 9.13
CA GLU A 5 21.85 -7.91 9.66
C GLU A 5 22.25 -6.45 9.46
N THR A 6 21.87 -5.87 8.32
CA THR A 6 21.87 -4.40 8.18
C THR A 6 20.54 -3.90 8.72
N CYS A 7 20.57 -3.58 10.01
CA CYS A 7 19.54 -2.83 10.72
C CYS A 7 19.17 -1.58 9.93
N LEU A 8 17.86 -1.33 9.71
CA LEU A 8 17.35 -0.05 9.25
C LEU A 8 17.78 1.02 10.26
N SER A 9 18.86 1.76 9.98
CA SER A 9 19.17 2.97 10.71
C SER A 9 18.19 4.07 10.27
N ALA A 10 17.63 4.77 11.25
CA ALA A 10 16.86 5.98 11.00
C ALA A 10 17.80 7.03 10.36
N VAL A 11 17.45 7.52 9.17
CA VAL A 11 18.19 8.59 8.50
C VAL A 11 18.14 9.82 9.39
N THR A 12 19.29 10.22 9.91
CA THR A 12 19.45 11.51 10.60
C THR A 12 19.76 12.59 9.57
N ARG A 13 19.34 13.83 9.86
CA ARG A 13 19.47 15.00 8.97
C ARG A 13 20.91 15.33 8.56
N SER A 14 21.91 14.69 9.15
CA SER A 14 23.35 14.82 8.87
C SER A 14 23.87 13.88 7.76
N ASP A 15 23.09 12.91 7.29
CA ASP A 15 23.50 11.96 6.23
C ASP A 15 23.07 12.38 4.81
N GLU A 16 22.50 13.58 4.63
CA GLU A 16 22.10 14.09 3.31
C GLU A 16 23.27 14.36 2.35
N SER A 17 24.51 14.48 2.85
CA SER A 17 25.67 14.79 2.01
C SER A 17 26.36 13.56 1.39
N LEU A 18 25.99 12.33 1.80
CA LEU A 18 26.55 11.08 1.26
C LEU A 18 25.55 10.27 0.43
N LEU A 19 24.27 10.59 0.53
CA LEU A 19 23.23 10.09 -0.37
C LEU A 19 23.17 11.05 -1.54
N GLY A 20 23.59 10.63 -2.73
CA GLY A 20 23.34 11.38 -3.95
C GLY A 20 21.86 11.80 -4.04
N ALA A 21 21.58 12.90 -4.74
CA ALA A 21 20.23 13.46 -4.85
C ALA A 21 19.18 12.36 -5.12
N CYS A 22 18.31 12.09 -4.15
CA CYS A 22 17.27 11.08 -4.29
C CYS A 22 16.17 11.61 -5.20
N THR A 23 15.89 10.88 -6.26
CA THR A 23 14.74 11.15 -7.12
C THR A 23 13.51 10.48 -6.54
N PRO A 24 12.38 11.20 -6.40
CA PRO A 24 11.15 10.59 -5.94
C PRO A 24 10.69 9.48 -6.91
N SER A 25 10.15 8.38 -6.37
CA SER A 25 9.54 7.35 -7.20
C SER A 25 8.13 7.77 -7.63
N ASP A 26 7.83 7.63 -8.91
CA ASP A 26 6.49 7.83 -9.46
C ASP A 26 5.67 6.53 -9.47
N SER A 27 6.17 5.46 -8.85
CA SER A 27 5.40 4.23 -8.63
C SER A 27 5.49 3.73 -7.19
N VAL A 28 4.37 3.82 -6.47
CA VAL A 28 4.29 3.68 -5.00
C VAL A 28 3.11 2.79 -4.61
N PHE A 29 3.41 1.61 -4.07
CA PHE A 29 2.43 0.57 -3.73
C PHE A 29 2.44 0.29 -2.23
N PHE A 30 1.47 0.89 -1.52
CA PHE A 30 1.24 0.70 -0.11
C PHE A 30 0.19 -0.38 0.15
N PHE A 31 0.58 -1.49 0.76
CA PHE A 31 -0.33 -2.56 1.14
C PHE A 31 -0.97 -2.26 2.48
N LYS A 32 -2.22 -1.80 2.45
CA LYS A 32 -2.92 -1.32 3.64
C LYS A 32 -3.24 -2.48 4.58
N THR A 33 -2.70 -2.45 5.79
CA THR A 33 -3.04 -3.38 6.88
C THR A 33 -4.03 -2.74 7.84
N HIS A 34 -4.82 -3.55 8.54
CA HIS A 34 -5.81 -3.03 9.49
C HIS A 34 -5.15 -2.55 10.78
N LYS A 35 -5.64 -1.41 11.31
CA LYS A 35 -5.32 -0.88 12.65
C LYS A 35 -3.84 -0.51 12.88
N THR A 36 -3.14 -0.20 11.80
CA THR A 36 -1.71 0.19 11.77
C THR A 36 -1.49 1.67 11.42
N ALA A 37 -2.45 2.54 11.76
CA ALA A 37 -2.51 3.94 11.30
C ALA A 37 -2.50 4.11 9.76
N SER A 38 -2.90 3.05 9.04
CA SER A 38 -2.78 2.94 7.59
C SER A 38 -3.65 3.91 6.80
N SER A 39 -4.77 4.39 7.34
CA SER A 39 -5.59 5.43 6.67
C SER A 39 -4.84 6.76 6.53
N SER A 40 -3.96 7.09 7.48
CA SER A 40 -3.11 8.29 7.39
C SER A 40 -2.12 8.17 6.24
N VAL A 41 -1.46 7.00 6.12
CA VAL A 41 -0.52 6.71 5.03
C VAL A 41 -1.23 6.67 3.67
N GLN A 42 -2.41 6.06 3.60
CA GLN A 42 -3.23 6.05 2.39
C GLN A 42 -3.53 7.47 1.89
N ASN A 43 -3.90 8.38 2.80
CA ASN A 43 -4.18 9.76 2.44
C ASN A 43 -2.95 10.48 1.87
N ILE A 44 -1.75 10.22 2.42
CA ILE A 44 -0.48 10.75 1.91
C ILE A 44 -0.23 10.23 0.48
N VAL A 45 -0.35 8.91 0.26
CA VAL A 45 -0.13 8.30 -1.08
C VAL A 45 -1.12 8.86 -2.10
N TYR A 46 -2.39 9.03 -1.73
CA TYR A 46 -3.39 9.62 -2.63
C TYR A 46 -3.12 11.06 -2.98
N ARG A 47 -2.74 11.90 -2.01
CA ARG A 47 -2.36 13.29 -2.29
C ARG A 47 -1.10 13.36 -3.16
N TYR A 48 -0.12 12.49 -2.89
CA TYR A 48 1.12 12.39 -3.64
C TYR A 48 0.85 12.05 -5.12
N GLY A 49 0.06 11.00 -5.37
CA GLY A 49 -0.25 10.54 -6.71
C GLY A 49 -1.20 11.48 -7.47
N TYR A 50 -2.22 12.02 -6.80
CA TYR A 50 -3.15 12.97 -7.43
C TYR A 50 -2.43 14.23 -7.89
N GLY A 51 -1.56 14.80 -7.04
CA GLY A 51 -0.77 15.97 -7.39
C GLY A 51 0.23 15.77 -8.54
N ARG A 52 0.49 14.51 -8.94
CA ARG A 52 1.41 14.12 -10.03
C ARG A 52 0.70 13.47 -11.22
N GLY A 53 -0.62 13.29 -11.17
CA GLY A 53 -1.36 12.61 -12.23
C GLY A 53 -1.02 11.12 -12.38
N LEU A 54 -0.68 10.44 -11.27
CA LEU A 54 -0.37 9.01 -11.27
C LEU A 54 -1.64 8.16 -11.51
N ALA A 55 -1.49 7.03 -12.22
CA ALA A 55 -2.58 6.08 -12.42
C ALA A 55 -2.83 5.24 -11.16
N PHE A 56 -4.02 5.37 -10.56
CA PHE A 56 -4.38 4.65 -9.33
C PHE A 56 -4.99 3.30 -9.60
N LEU A 57 -4.48 2.27 -8.92
CA LEU A 57 -5.11 0.95 -8.87
C LEU A 57 -6.17 0.95 -7.75
N LEU A 58 -7.45 1.03 -8.13
CA LEU A 58 -8.60 1.13 -7.22
C LEU A 58 -9.60 -0.02 -7.44
N PRO A 59 -10.18 -0.59 -6.37
CA PRO A 59 -11.16 -1.65 -6.50
C PRO A 59 -12.48 -1.11 -7.07
N ASP A 60 -13.28 -1.99 -7.68
CA ASP A 60 -14.56 -1.59 -8.25
C ASP A 60 -15.54 -1.12 -7.16
N GLY A 61 -16.04 0.10 -7.29
CA GLY A 61 -17.08 0.68 -6.44
C GLY A 61 -18.50 0.57 -6.99
N ALA A 62 -18.71 0.01 -8.20
CA ALA A 62 -19.97 0.07 -8.93
C ALA A 62 -21.13 -0.74 -8.32
N GLY A 63 -20.86 -1.64 -7.35
CA GLY A 63 -21.89 -2.42 -6.64
C GLY A 63 -21.91 -2.27 -5.12
N HIS A 64 -20.76 -1.96 -4.53
CA HIS A 64 -20.63 -1.59 -3.12
C HIS A 64 -19.29 -0.86 -2.97
N PRO A 65 -19.22 0.33 -2.35
CA PRO A 65 -17.94 0.94 -2.05
C PRO A 65 -17.13 -0.03 -1.20
N THR A 66 -16.03 -0.51 -1.76
CA THR A 66 -15.07 -1.39 -1.11
C THR A 66 -13.70 -0.77 -1.23
N ASN A 67 -12.89 -0.93 -0.20
CA ASN A 67 -11.47 -0.61 -0.20
C ASN A 67 -10.62 -1.90 -0.21
N TYR A 68 -11.18 -2.98 -0.75
CA TYR A 68 -10.56 -4.30 -0.82
C TYR A 68 -10.42 -4.77 -2.25
N PHE A 69 -9.19 -5.12 -2.61
CA PHE A 69 -8.87 -6.00 -3.71
C PHE A 69 -8.79 -7.44 -3.21
N GLY A 70 -9.90 -8.15 -3.35
CA GLY A 70 -10.06 -9.51 -2.86
C GLY A 70 -10.28 -9.57 -1.34
N HIS A 71 -11.31 -10.31 -0.94
CA HIS A 71 -11.51 -10.82 0.40
C HIS A 71 -12.68 -11.82 0.35
N PRO A 72 -12.53 -13.08 0.81
CA PRO A 72 -11.35 -13.68 1.41
C PRO A 72 -10.29 -14.15 0.40
N ARG A 73 -10.59 -14.08 -0.90
CA ARG A 73 -9.73 -14.60 -1.99
C ARG A 73 -8.51 -13.68 -2.22
N PRO A 74 -7.34 -14.23 -2.61
CA PRO A 74 -6.19 -13.43 -3.08
C PRO A 74 -6.54 -12.48 -4.22
N PHE A 75 -5.76 -11.41 -4.37
CA PHE A 75 -5.84 -10.55 -5.53
C PHE A 75 -5.61 -11.35 -6.82
N ASP A 76 -6.40 -11.05 -7.83
CA ASP A 76 -6.27 -11.56 -9.18
C ASP A 76 -6.34 -10.38 -10.17
N PRO A 77 -5.49 -10.32 -11.20
CA PRO A 77 -5.52 -9.24 -12.19
C PRO A 77 -6.88 -9.03 -12.85
N SER A 78 -7.71 -10.08 -12.96
CA SER A 78 -9.09 -9.97 -13.48
C SER A 78 -10.03 -9.13 -12.62
N MET A 79 -9.65 -8.80 -11.38
CA MET A 79 -10.40 -7.88 -10.51
C MET A 79 -10.19 -6.41 -10.89
N VAL A 80 -9.22 -6.11 -11.75
CA VAL A 80 -8.90 -4.75 -12.16
C VAL A 80 -9.79 -4.35 -13.33
N LEU A 81 -10.47 -3.21 -13.19
CA LEU A 81 -11.29 -2.67 -14.26
C LEU A 81 -10.45 -1.80 -15.19
N GLU A 82 -10.43 -2.16 -16.47
CA GLU A 82 -9.68 -1.48 -17.53
C GLU A 82 -10.04 0.01 -17.64
N GLN A 83 -11.28 0.39 -17.32
CA GLN A 83 -11.74 1.78 -17.32
C GLN A 83 -10.95 2.72 -16.38
N TYR A 84 -10.27 2.19 -15.36
CA TYR A 84 -9.43 2.98 -14.46
C TYR A 84 -7.98 3.09 -14.90
N SER A 85 -7.59 2.36 -15.95
CA SER A 85 -6.22 2.37 -16.45
C SER A 85 -5.90 3.63 -17.26
N MET A 86 -6.91 4.42 -17.63
CA MET A 86 -6.76 5.62 -18.48
C MET A 86 -5.97 5.34 -19.76
N GLY A 87 -6.11 4.14 -20.33
CA GLY A 87 -5.39 3.69 -21.53
C GLY A 87 -3.96 3.21 -21.26
N ARG A 88 -3.60 2.91 -20.00
CA ARG A 88 -2.31 2.34 -19.60
C ARG A 88 -2.43 0.85 -19.29
N ASP A 89 -1.35 0.11 -19.46
CA ASP A 89 -1.29 -1.31 -19.09
C ASP A 89 -0.87 -1.53 -17.63
N VAL A 90 -0.33 -0.48 -16.97
CA VAL A 90 0.20 -0.54 -15.61
C VAL A 90 -0.27 0.63 -14.76
N TYR A 91 -0.24 0.42 -13.45
CA TYR A 91 -0.61 1.40 -12.43
C TYR A 91 0.61 1.88 -11.64
N ASP A 92 0.49 3.11 -11.16
CA ASP A 92 1.55 3.88 -10.51
C ASP A 92 1.31 4.05 -9.00
N ALA A 93 0.06 4.04 -8.54
CA ALA A 93 -0.25 4.26 -7.13
C ALA A 93 -1.28 3.27 -6.58
N TYR A 94 -0.99 2.71 -5.41
CA TYR A 94 -1.87 1.79 -4.69
C TYR A 94 -1.80 2.03 -3.18
N ALA A 95 -2.94 2.02 -2.50
CA ALA A 95 -3.00 2.25 -1.05
C ALA A 95 -4.21 1.58 -0.36
N GLU A 96 -4.68 0.46 -0.91
CA GLU A 96 -5.90 -0.21 -0.47
C GLU A 96 -5.61 -1.53 0.27
N HIS A 97 -6.65 -2.15 0.84
CA HIS A 97 -6.54 -3.49 1.41
C HIS A 97 -6.50 -4.54 0.29
N ALA A 98 -5.66 -5.55 0.44
CA ALA A 98 -5.70 -6.74 -0.42
C ALA A 98 -5.25 -7.98 0.33
N ARG A 99 -5.70 -9.13 -0.16
CA ARG A 99 -4.99 -10.38 0.06
C ARG A 99 -3.84 -10.48 -0.93
N LEU A 100 -2.62 -10.29 -0.44
CA LEU A 100 -1.41 -10.16 -1.27
C LEU A 100 -1.21 -11.40 -2.17
N ASN A 101 -1.18 -11.15 -3.48
CA ASN A 101 -0.69 -12.08 -4.49
C ASN A 101 0.39 -11.36 -5.30
N VAL A 102 1.65 -11.62 -4.99
CA VAL A 102 2.79 -10.89 -5.56
C VAL A 102 2.83 -11.04 -7.08
N SER A 103 2.60 -12.23 -7.63
CA SER A 103 2.61 -12.44 -9.09
C SER A 103 1.44 -11.73 -9.76
N GLY A 104 0.26 -11.74 -9.13
CA GLY A 104 -0.90 -10.99 -9.60
C GLY A 104 -0.62 -9.49 -9.67
N PHE A 105 -0.15 -8.88 -8.59
CA PHE A 105 0.18 -7.45 -8.59
C PHE A 105 1.28 -7.11 -9.60
N LYS A 106 2.32 -7.95 -9.72
CA LYS A 106 3.39 -7.79 -10.72
C LYS A 106 2.89 -7.74 -12.17
N ALA A 107 1.71 -8.30 -12.46
CA ALA A 107 1.14 -8.25 -13.80
C ALA A 107 0.49 -6.90 -14.16
N VAL A 108 0.22 -6.03 -13.17
CA VAL A 108 -0.50 -4.76 -13.35
C VAL A 108 0.27 -3.54 -12.83
N VAL A 109 1.49 -3.74 -12.32
CA VAL A 109 2.30 -2.69 -11.68
C VAL A 109 3.53 -2.36 -12.50
N ASN A 110 3.98 -1.11 -12.42
CA ASN A 110 5.27 -0.71 -12.95
C ASN A 110 6.41 -1.56 -12.32
N PRO A 111 7.34 -2.14 -13.11
CA PRO A 111 8.46 -2.92 -12.60
C PRO A 111 9.34 -2.19 -11.57
N ASP A 112 9.42 -0.87 -11.65
CA ASP A 112 10.24 -0.03 -10.76
C ASP A 112 9.45 0.46 -9.52
N ALA A 113 8.27 -0.10 -9.27
CA ALA A 113 7.44 0.27 -8.13
C ALA A 113 8.12 -0.02 -6.79
N VAL A 114 7.93 0.90 -5.85
CA VAL A 114 8.31 0.73 -4.45
C VAL A 114 7.13 0.16 -3.68
N TRP A 115 7.34 -0.98 -3.02
CA TRP A 115 6.30 -1.71 -2.29
C TRP A 115 6.58 -1.63 -0.81
N PHE A 116 5.60 -1.24 -0.02
CA PHE A 116 5.75 -1.17 1.43
C PHE A 116 4.43 -1.39 2.17
N THR A 117 4.55 -1.63 3.47
CA THR A 117 3.42 -1.73 4.38
C THR A 117 3.83 -1.17 5.74
N VAL A 118 2.86 -1.04 6.65
CA VAL A 118 3.11 -0.70 8.05
C VAL A 118 2.57 -1.85 8.88
N LEU A 119 3.37 -2.33 9.83
CA LEU A 119 2.97 -3.34 10.81
C LEU A 119 2.83 -2.69 12.18
N ARG A 120 2.06 -3.33 13.05
CA ARG A 120 1.88 -2.96 14.45
C ARG A 120 1.99 -4.22 15.30
N ASP A 121 2.34 -4.05 16.58
CA ASP A 121 2.22 -5.12 17.56
C ASP A 121 0.85 -5.82 17.46
N PRO A 122 0.80 -7.15 17.35
CA PRO A 122 -0.45 -7.87 17.14
C PRO A 122 -1.47 -7.68 18.26
N ALA A 123 -1.04 -7.57 19.52
CA ALA A 123 -1.95 -7.41 20.65
C ALA A 123 -2.60 -6.02 20.63
N GLU A 124 -1.83 -4.97 20.33
CA GLU A 124 -2.38 -3.63 20.17
C GLU A 124 -3.28 -3.48 18.93
N ALA A 125 -2.92 -4.13 17.83
CA ALA A 125 -3.74 -4.14 16.62
C ALA A 125 -5.09 -4.84 16.89
N PHE A 126 -5.07 -5.95 17.62
CA PHE A 126 -6.27 -6.64 18.09
C PHE A 126 -7.10 -5.76 19.03
N ASP A 127 -6.49 -5.15 20.04
CA ASP A 127 -7.19 -4.27 20.99
C ASP A 127 -7.90 -3.11 20.27
N SER A 128 -7.21 -2.47 19.31
CA SER A 128 -7.79 -1.42 18.48
C SER A 128 -8.95 -1.93 17.61
N MET A 129 -8.88 -3.17 17.13
CA MET A 129 -9.94 -3.81 16.34
C MET A 129 -11.15 -4.18 17.20
N TYR A 130 -10.89 -4.69 18.40
CA TYR A 130 -11.88 -5.09 19.40
C TYR A 130 -12.76 -3.91 19.81
N HIS A 131 -12.14 -2.77 20.11
CA HIS A 131 -12.85 -1.51 20.36
C HIS A 131 -13.58 -0.99 19.11
N TYR A 132 -12.95 -1.05 17.94
CA TYR A 132 -13.56 -0.57 16.68
C TYR A 132 -14.85 -1.30 16.31
N HIS A 133 -14.92 -2.61 16.56
CA HIS A 133 -16.13 -3.41 16.35
C HIS A 133 -17.10 -3.39 17.54
N GLY A 134 -16.83 -2.58 18.57
CA GLY A 134 -17.70 -2.42 19.74
C GLY A 134 -17.82 -3.66 20.61
N ILE A 135 -16.86 -4.59 20.53
CA ILE A 135 -16.89 -5.84 21.32
C ILE A 135 -16.62 -5.53 22.80
N SER A 136 -15.87 -4.45 23.08
CA SER A 136 -15.59 -3.95 24.42
C SER A 136 -16.79 -3.43 25.21
N ASN A 137 -17.93 -3.23 24.54
CA ASN A 137 -19.12 -2.61 25.13
C ASN A 137 -20.19 -3.64 25.55
N LYS A 138 -19.80 -4.92 25.70
CA LYS A 138 -20.66 -6.02 26.15
C LYS A 138 -20.17 -6.55 27.49
#